data_AF-A0A3D9AHG0-F1
#
_entry.id   AF-A0A3D9AHG0-F1
#
_cell.length_a   1.000
_cell.length_b   1.000
_cell.length_c   1.000
_cell.angle_alpha   90.00
_cell.angle_beta   90.00
_cell.angle_gamma   90.00
#
_symmetry.space_group_name_H-M   'P 1'
#
loop_
_entity.id
_entity.type
_entity.pdbx_description
1 polymer ?
#
loop_
_entity_poly.entity_id
_entity_poly.type
_entity_poly.pdbx_seq_one_letter_code
_entity_poly.pdbx_strand_id
1 'polypeptide(L)'
;MEEENAEDWESSFFKAIENVNRQNQYIERGKLGGRPKSDAPKTERLALRFTPSEMKILQNRADEKKLKLTDYSRIILLEKQLPDYEKNDLLMEYGTNFRRIANYMKKDMFSEKERADLL
;
A
#
# COMPACT_ATOMS: atom_id res chain seq x y z
N MET A 1 2.55 59.76 -24.32
CA MET A 1 3.43 58.73 -23.71
C MET A 1 2.68 58.18 -22.52
N GLU A 2 2.74 56.85 -22.34
CA GLU A 2 2.36 56.09 -21.14
C GLU A 2 0.90 55.65 -20.96
N GLU A 3 0.47 54.57 -21.65
CA GLU A 3 -0.69 53.76 -21.21
C GLU A 3 -0.54 52.23 -21.47
N GLU A 4 0.67 51.67 -21.67
CA GLU A 4 0.81 50.23 -22.03
C GLU A 4 1.34 49.30 -20.92
N ASN A 5 1.65 49.77 -19.70
CA ASN A 5 2.32 48.92 -18.68
C ASN A 5 1.41 48.41 -17.55
N ALA A 6 0.09 48.62 -17.61
CA ALA A 6 -0.83 48.25 -16.53
C ALA A 6 -1.52 46.87 -16.70
N GLU A 7 -1.44 46.23 -17.87
CA GLU A 7 -2.12 44.93 -18.10
C GLU A 7 -1.22 43.72 -17.83
N ASP A 8 0.11 43.90 -17.80
CA ASP A 8 1.06 42.79 -17.72
C ASP A 8 1.34 42.31 -16.27
N TRP A 9 1.06 43.16 -15.27
CA TRP A 9 1.26 42.83 -13.85
C TRP A 9 0.19 41.87 -13.31
N GLU A 10 -1.08 42.04 -13.70
CA GLU A 10 -2.17 41.16 -13.29
C GLU A 10 -1.98 39.76 -13.90
N SER A 11 -1.68 39.69 -15.19
CA SER A 11 -1.38 38.44 -15.91
C SER A 11 -0.19 37.69 -15.29
N SER A 12 0.88 38.42 -14.96
CA SER A 12 2.05 37.88 -14.27
C SER A 12 1.72 37.40 -12.85
N PHE A 13 0.86 38.11 -12.13
CA PHE A 13 0.42 37.76 -10.79
C PHE A 13 -0.46 36.51 -10.78
N PHE A 14 -1.44 36.41 -11.69
CA PHE A 14 -2.28 35.21 -11.83
C PHE A 14 -1.46 33.99 -12.24
N LYS A 15 -0.50 34.13 -13.16
CA LYS A 15 0.45 33.06 -13.50
C LYS A 15 1.31 32.63 -12.31
N ALA A 16 1.74 33.57 -11.48
CA ALA A 16 2.50 33.24 -10.27
C ALA A 16 1.65 32.43 -9.27
N ILE A 17 0.38 32.82 -9.06
CA ILE A 17 -0.58 32.08 -8.22
C ILE A 17 -0.84 30.68 -8.78
N GLU A 18 -1.04 30.56 -10.09
CA GLU A 18 -1.30 29.27 -10.76
C GLU A 18 -0.11 28.32 -10.62
N ASN A 19 1.11 28.83 -10.76
CA ASN A 19 2.34 28.06 -10.54
C ASN A 19 2.48 27.60 -9.09
N VAL A 20 2.17 28.45 -8.11
CA VAL A 20 2.18 28.09 -6.68
C VAL A 20 1.13 27.02 -6.38
N ASN A 21 -0.08 27.15 -6.91
CA ASN A 21 -1.14 26.15 -6.75
C ASN A 21 -0.74 24.81 -7.37
N ARG A 22 -0.12 24.82 -8.55
CA ARG A 22 0.38 23.61 -9.20
C ARG A 22 1.51 22.95 -8.40
N GLN A 23 2.44 23.73 -7.85
CA GLN A 23 3.48 23.26 -6.94
C GLN A 23 2.88 22.58 -5.70
N ASN A 24 1.87 23.20 -5.08
CA ASN A 24 1.19 22.68 -3.90
C ASN A 24 0.44 21.38 -4.20
N GLN A 25 -0.20 21.25 -5.37
CA GLN A 25 -0.81 19.99 -5.81
C GLN A 25 0.20 18.85 -5.93
N TYR A 26 1.43 19.11 -6.40
CA TYR A 26 2.48 18.09 -6.46
C TYR A 26 3.01 17.72 -5.06
N ILE A 27 3.06 18.66 -4.12
CA ILE A 27 3.43 18.39 -2.73
C ILE A 27 2.37 17.52 -2.04
N GLU A 28 1.09 17.82 -2.23
CA GLU A 28 -0.01 17.00 -1.67
C GLU A 28 -0.08 15.61 -2.31
N ARG A 29 0.06 15.52 -3.64
CA ARG A 29 0.19 14.22 -4.34
C ARG A 29 1.44 13.46 -3.93
N GLY A 30 2.54 14.15 -3.64
CA GLY A 30 3.77 13.55 -3.10
C GLY A 30 3.59 12.99 -1.69
N LYS A 31 2.79 13.66 -0.84
CA LYS A 31 2.39 13.16 0.50
C LYS A 31 1.54 11.88 0.42
N LEU A 32 0.79 11.69 -0.68
CA LEU A 32 0.00 10.48 -0.94
C LEU A 32 0.85 9.28 -1.40
N GLY A 33 2.11 9.49 -1.79
CA GLY A 33 3.00 8.45 -2.32
C GLY A 33 3.89 7.75 -1.28
N GLY A 34 3.88 8.20 -0.02
CA GLY A 34 4.66 7.59 1.05
C GLY A 34 3.97 6.38 1.66
N ARG A 35 4.74 5.37 2.13
CA ARG A 35 4.17 4.28 2.94
C ARG A 35 3.54 4.89 4.19
N PRO A 36 2.24 4.67 4.48
CA PRO A 36 1.61 5.20 5.67
C PRO A 36 2.35 4.70 6.92
N LYS A 37 2.67 5.64 7.82
CA LYS A 37 3.26 5.29 9.11
C LYS A 37 2.17 4.64 9.96
N SER A 38 2.51 3.53 10.62
CA SER A 38 1.60 2.90 11.58
C SER A 38 1.40 3.82 12.77
N ASP A 39 0.16 4.12 13.14
CA ASP A 39 -0.17 4.95 14.32
C ASP A 39 0.39 4.36 15.61
N ALA A 40 0.56 3.04 15.68
CA ALA A 40 1.18 2.33 16.79
C ALA A 40 2.52 1.70 16.37
N PRO A 41 3.65 2.41 16.51
CA PRO A 41 4.97 1.82 16.28
C PRO A 41 5.35 0.83 17.40
N LYS A 42 6.11 -0.21 17.05
CA LYS A 42 6.63 -1.20 18.01
C LYS A 42 7.84 -0.59 18.75
N THR A 43 7.62 -0.03 19.93
CA THR A 43 8.66 0.63 20.74
C THR A 43 9.20 -0.24 21.87
N GLU A 44 8.35 -1.07 22.49
CA GLU A 44 8.70 -1.92 23.61
C GLU A 44 9.57 -3.12 23.21
N ARG A 45 10.49 -3.52 24.10
CA ARG A 45 11.45 -4.62 23.89
C ARG A 45 11.33 -5.67 24.98
N LEU A 46 11.31 -6.94 24.57
CA LEU A 46 11.39 -8.10 25.45
C LEU A 46 12.72 -8.82 25.20
N ALA A 47 13.52 -9.02 26.24
CA ALA A 47 14.78 -9.76 26.17
C ALA A 47 14.63 -11.12 26.87
N LEU A 48 14.86 -12.20 26.14
CA LEU A 48 14.81 -13.58 26.65
C LEU A 48 16.20 -14.21 26.49
N ARG A 49 16.60 -15.04 27.45
CA ARG A 49 17.84 -15.84 27.35
C ARG A 49 17.46 -17.29 27.10
N PHE A 50 18.11 -17.90 26.12
CA PHE A 50 17.91 -19.29 25.73
C PHE A 50 19.25 -20.02 25.76
N THR A 51 19.19 -21.32 26.02
CA THR A 51 20.31 -22.22 25.76
C THR A 51 20.51 -22.41 24.24
N PRO A 52 21.69 -22.83 23.78
CA PRO A 52 21.94 -23.06 22.35
C PRO A 52 20.99 -24.09 21.72
N SER A 53 20.60 -25.11 22.46
CA SER A 53 19.66 -26.15 22.01
C SER A 53 18.26 -25.59 21.81
N GLU A 54 17.75 -24.82 22.78
CA GLU A 54 16.43 -24.17 22.68
C GLU A 54 16.38 -23.18 21.51
N MET A 55 17.46 -22.42 21.32
CA MET A 55 17.55 -21.46 20.22
C MET A 55 17.51 -22.16 18.86
N LYS A 56 18.22 -23.29 18.71
CA LYS A 56 18.20 -24.08 17.47
C LYS A 56 16.81 -24.64 17.16
N ILE A 57 16.07 -25.07 18.18
CA ILE A 57 14.69 -25.54 18.00
C ILE A 57 13.79 -24.42 17.48
N LEU A 58 13.87 -23.22 18.09
CA LEU A 58 13.09 -22.08 17.64
C LEU A 58 13.45 -21.66 16.22
N GLN A 59 14.74 -21.68 15.88
CA GLN A 59 15.23 -21.32 14.55
C GLN A 59 14.74 -22.30 13.49
N ASN A 60 14.87 -23.61 13.72
CA ASN A 60 14.37 -24.62 12.80
C ASN A 60 12.86 -24.48 12.55
N ARG A 61 12.05 -24.27 13.60
CA ARG A 61 10.60 -24.09 13.45
C ARG A 61 10.23 -22.79 12.73
N ALA A 62 11.03 -21.74 12.87
CA ALA A 62 10.86 -20.50 12.13
C ALA A 62 11.20 -20.70 10.64
N ASP A 63 12.30 -21.41 10.36
CA ASP A 63 12.78 -21.72 9.00
C ASP A 63 11.81 -22.64 8.24
N GLU A 64 11.26 -23.66 8.89
CA GLU A 64 10.20 -24.52 8.35
C GLU A 64 9.00 -23.71 7.83
N LYS A 65 8.67 -22.63 8.55
CA LYS A 65 7.55 -21.74 8.22
C LYS A 65 7.96 -20.54 7.38
N LYS A 66 9.22 -20.47 6.94
CA LYS A 66 9.81 -19.35 6.18
C LYS A 66 9.60 -17.99 6.86
N LEU A 67 9.56 -17.98 8.19
CA LEU A 67 9.35 -16.78 9.01
C LEU A 67 10.67 -16.32 9.62
N LYS A 68 10.84 -15.00 9.77
CA LYS A 68 11.92 -14.48 10.63
C LYS A 68 11.68 -14.90 12.06
N LEU A 69 12.74 -15.27 12.76
CA LEU A 69 12.67 -15.70 14.16
C LEU A 69 11.94 -14.68 15.05
N THR A 70 12.16 -13.38 14.85
CA THR A 70 11.47 -12.32 15.63
C THR A 70 9.96 -12.30 15.41
N ASP A 71 9.53 -12.48 14.16
CA ASP A 71 8.11 -12.49 13.82
C ASP A 71 7.45 -13.79 14.29
N TYR A 72 8.12 -14.93 14.09
CA TYR A 72 7.68 -16.23 14.58
C TYR A 72 7.50 -16.24 16.11
N SER A 73 8.51 -15.78 16.86
CA SER A 73 8.44 -15.68 18.32
C SER A 73 7.30 -14.78 18.77
N ARG A 74 7.08 -13.64 18.10
CA ARG A 74 5.97 -12.74 18.43
C ARG A 74 4.61 -13.36 18.14
N ILE A 75 4.48 -14.13 17.06
CA ILE A 75 3.23 -14.83 16.72
C ILE A 75 2.90 -15.85 17.81
N ILE A 76 3.88 -16.64 18.25
CA ILE A 76 3.68 -17.64 19.31
C ILE A 76 3.37 -16.98 20.65
N LEU A 77 4.14 -15.97 21.06
CA LEU A 77 3.94 -15.30 22.35
C LEU A 77 2.59 -14.57 22.45
N LEU A 78 2.00 -14.20 21.31
CA LEU A 78 0.68 -13.55 21.24
C LEU A 78 -0.42 -14.52 20.82
N GLU A 79 -0.12 -15.82 20.72
CA GLU A 79 -1.05 -16.88 20.27
C GLU A 79 -1.78 -16.54 18.96
N LYS A 80 -1.09 -15.82 18.08
CA LYS A 80 -1.66 -15.42 16.78
C LYS A 80 -1.66 -16.60 15.83
N GLN A 81 -2.63 -16.61 14.93
CA GLN A 81 -2.67 -17.58 13.86
C GLN A 81 -1.48 -17.36 12.92
N LEU A 82 -0.77 -18.44 12.60
CA LEU A 82 0.34 -18.39 11.67
C LEU A 82 -0.18 -18.08 10.26
N PRO A 83 0.53 -17.26 9.47
CA PRO A 83 0.16 -16.99 8.09
C PRO A 83 0.26 -18.29 7.28
N ASP A 84 -0.82 -18.63 6.59
CA ASP A 84 -0.87 -19.68 5.59
C ASP A 84 -0.52 -19.07 4.23
N TYR A 85 0.76 -19.18 3.86
CA TYR A 85 1.29 -18.55 2.65
C TYR A 85 0.68 -19.12 1.38
N GLU A 86 0.51 -20.43 1.29
CA GLU A 86 -0.04 -21.09 0.10
C GLU A 86 -1.49 -20.65 -0.14
N LYS A 87 -2.29 -20.62 0.92
CA LYS A 87 -3.66 -20.11 0.83
C LYS A 87 -3.69 -18.62 0.47
N ASN A 88 -2.82 -17.80 1.04
CA ASN A 88 -2.77 -16.37 0.74
C ASN A 88 -2.36 -16.10 -0.72
N ASP A 89 -1.38 -16.83 -1.23
CA ASP A 89 -0.93 -16.72 -2.62
C ASP A 89 -2.07 -17.10 -3.58
N LEU A 90 -2.75 -18.22 -3.31
CA LEU A 90 -3.91 -18.66 -4.08
C LEU A 90 -5.05 -17.62 -4.08
N LEU A 91 -5.37 -17.04 -2.91
CA LEU A 91 -6.37 -15.99 -2.78
C LEU A 91 -5.98 -14.72 -3.57
N MET A 92 -4.69 -14.39 -3.60
CA MET A 92 -4.19 -13.24 -4.35
C MET A 92 -4.27 -13.46 -5.86
N GLU A 93 -4.00 -14.68 -6.34
CA GLU A 93 -4.22 -15.06 -7.73
C GLU A 93 -5.71 -14.96 -8.10
N TYR A 94 -6.60 -15.50 -7.28
CA TYR A 94 -8.05 -15.37 -7.49
C TYR A 94 -8.48 -13.90 -7.54
N GLY A 95 -8.05 -13.07 -6.60
CA GLY A 95 -8.35 -11.64 -6.60
C GLY A 95 -7.89 -10.93 -7.88
N THR A 96 -6.72 -11.31 -8.40
CA THR A 96 -6.20 -10.79 -9.67
C THR A 96 -7.05 -11.25 -10.86
N ASN A 97 -7.45 -12.53 -10.89
CA ASN A 97 -8.30 -13.07 -11.93
C ASN A 97 -9.70 -12.45 -11.92
N PHE A 98 -10.31 -12.25 -10.75
CA PHE A 98 -11.58 -11.53 -10.63
C PHE A 98 -11.49 -10.10 -11.15
N ARG A 99 -10.40 -9.37 -10.85
CA ARG A 99 -10.16 -8.05 -11.44
C ARG A 99 -10.05 -8.09 -12.96
N ARG A 100 -9.34 -9.08 -13.51
CA ARG A 100 -9.21 -9.25 -14.97
C ARG A 100 -10.57 -9.51 -15.62
N ILE A 101 -11.37 -10.39 -15.04
CA ILE A 101 -12.72 -10.70 -15.52
C ILE A 101 -13.59 -9.44 -15.45
N ALA A 102 -13.61 -8.74 -14.31
CA ALA A 102 -14.39 -7.51 -14.15
C ALA A 102 -13.97 -6.42 -15.16
N ASN A 103 -12.67 -6.28 -15.42
CA ASN A 103 -12.16 -5.35 -16.44
C ASN A 103 -12.55 -5.78 -17.86
N TYR A 104 -12.62 -7.08 -18.13
CA TYR A 104 -13.04 -7.60 -19.43
C TYR A 104 -14.53 -7.33 -19.68
N MET A 105 -15.39 -7.55 -18.67
CA MET A 105 -16.83 -7.25 -18.75
C MET A 105 -17.13 -5.76 -19.02
N LYS A 106 -16.25 -4.86 -18.55
CA LYS A 106 -16.36 -3.41 -18.78
C LYS A 106 -15.96 -2.96 -20.19
N LYS A 107 -15.38 -3.84 -21.02
CA LYS A 107 -15.05 -3.48 -22.41
C LYS A 107 -16.34 -3.33 -23.24
N ASP A 108 -16.31 -2.45 -24.24
CA ASP A 108 -17.44 -2.13 -25.15
C ASP A 108 -17.86 -3.24 -26.10
N MET A 109 -17.35 -4.46 -25.93
CA MET A 109 -17.78 -5.61 -26.73
C MET A 109 -19.12 -6.20 -26.25
N PHE A 110 -19.55 -5.90 -25.03
CA PHE A 110 -20.81 -6.41 -24.47
C PHE A 110 -21.90 -5.34 -24.54
N SER A 111 -23.09 -5.73 -25.00
CA SER A 111 -24.25 -4.81 -25.01
C SER A 111 -24.74 -4.53 -23.59
N GLU A 112 -25.48 -3.44 -23.40
CA GLU A 112 -26.06 -3.09 -22.09
C GLU A 112 -26.97 -4.19 -21.52
N LYS A 113 -27.66 -4.95 -22.38
CA LYS A 113 -28.46 -6.11 -21.96
C LYS A 113 -27.61 -7.26 -21.45
N GLU A 114 -26.52 -7.59 -22.16
CA GLU A 114 -25.61 -8.67 -21.75
C GLU A 114 -24.93 -8.34 -20.42
N ARG A 115 -24.60 -7.07 -20.19
CA ARG A 115 -24.03 -6.60 -18.91
C ARG A 115 -25.03 -6.69 -17.76
N ALA A 116 -26.33 -6.53 -18.01
CA ALA A 116 -27.38 -6.58 -16.99
C ALA A 116 -27.74 -8.01 -16.57
N ASP A 117 -27.69 -8.98 -17.49
CA ASP A 117 -27.98 -10.40 -17.19
C ASP A 117 -26.83 -11.11 -16.44
N LEU A 118 -25.65 -10.49 -16.37
CA LEU A 118 -24.43 -11.03 -15.76
C LEU A 118 -24.17 -10.54 -14.32
N LEU A 119 -24.96 -9.58 -13.82
CA LEU A 119 -24.86 -8.97 -12.48
C LEU A 119 -25.96 -9.48 -11.55
#